data_AF-A0A318QZ48-F1
#
_entry.id   AF-A0A318QZ48-F1
#
_cell.length_a   1.000
_cell.length_b   1.000
_cell.length_c   1.000
_cell.angle_alpha   90.00
_cell.angle_beta   90.00
_cell.angle_gamma   90.00
#
_symmetry.space_group_name_H-M   'P 1'
#
loop_
_entity.id
_entity.type
_entity.pdbx_description
1 polymer ?
#
loop_
_entity_poly.entity_id
_entity_poly.type
_entity_poly.pdbx_seq_one_letter_code
_entity_poly.pdbx_strand_id
1 'polypeptide(L)'
;MMLLTAGGAGLSLFMIYLYYLTGDSLAFSHIQIGWDRKFHIPGYWMLYQIQKKSHINWVISAVLDMLVIYMGFRKKLYVEATTLLVTFMFAFSSSLMSIHRIIMANPFFFMIVYACVIDMSKTARNVFIWLFFIILMGITVFWSYGTKILY
;
A
#
# COMPACT_ATOMS: atom_id res chain seq x y z
N MET A 1 14.70 -4.72 11.05
CA MET A 1 15.92 -5.17 10.34
C MET A 1 15.72 -6.50 9.62
N MET A 2 15.41 -7.61 10.29
CA MET A 2 15.22 -8.93 9.64
C MET A 2 14.18 -8.94 8.50
N LEU A 3 13.07 -8.21 8.64
CA LEU A 3 12.05 -8.09 7.59
C LEU A 3 12.55 -7.38 6.33
N LEU A 4 13.38 -6.33 6.50
CA LEU A 4 13.96 -5.58 5.38
C LEU A 4 14.99 -6.44 4.63
N THR A 5 15.85 -7.15 5.37
CA THR A 5 16.84 -8.05 4.78
C THR A 5 16.19 -9.25 4.09
N ALA A 6 15.13 -9.81 4.67
CA ALA A 6 14.36 -10.89 4.04
C ALA A 6 13.65 -10.41 2.77
N GLY A 7 13.07 -9.20 2.79
CA GLY A 7 12.48 -8.58 1.60
C GLY A 7 13.49 -8.34 0.48
N GLY A 8 14.66 -7.77 0.80
CA GLY A 8 15.74 -7.57 -0.17
C GLY A 8 16.30 -8.87 -0.73
N ALA A 9 16.48 -9.89 0.12
CA ALA A 9 16.91 -11.22 -0.30
C ALA A 9 15.88 -11.90 -1.23
N GLY A 10 14.59 -11.83 -0.88
CA GLY A 10 13.51 -12.37 -1.69
C GLY A 10 13.42 -11.70 -3.06
N LEU A 11 13.54 -10.37 -3.11
CA LEU A 11 13.57 -9.63 -4.39
C LEU A 11 14.78 -10.04 -5.24
N SER A 12 15.97 -10.16 -4.63
CA SER A 12 17.19 -10.55 -5.33
C SER A 12 17.09 -11.96 -5.91
N LEU A 13 16.55 -12.92 -5.14
CA LEU A 13 16.29 -14.28 -5.61
C LEU A 13 15.28 -14.31 -6.76
N PHE A 14 14.24 -13.47 -6.70
CA PHE A 14 13.25 -13.34 -7.77
C PHE A 14 13.86 -12.75 -9.05
N MET A 15 14.73 -11.74 -8.94
CA MET A 15 15.45 -11.18 -10.09
C MET A 15 16.40 -12.19 -10.73
N ILE A 16 17.09 -13.01 -9.92
CA ILE A 16 17.92 -14.11 -10.42
C ILE A 16 17.05 -15.16 -11.13
N TYR A 17 15.91 -15.53 -10.54
CA TYR A 17 14.97 -16.46 -11.16
C TYR A 17 14.46 -15.96 -12.52
N LEU A 18 14.07 -14.69 -12.62
CA LEU A 18 13.68 -14.08 -13.89
C LEU A 18 14.83 -14.03 -14.89
N TYR A 19 16.05 -13.72 -14.45
CA TYR A 19 17.22 -13.77 -15.33
C TYR A 19 17.43 -15.15 -15.95
N TYR A 20 17.27 -16.23 -15.17
CA TYR A 20 17.35 -17.59 -15.71
C TYR A 20 16.20 -17.94 -16.66
N LEU A 21 14.98 -17.45 -16.41
CA LEU A 21 13.80 -17.80 -17.20
C LEU A 21 13.69 -17.00 -18.51
N THR A 22 13.98 -15.70 -18.45
CA THR A 22 13.77 -14.75 -19.56
C THR A 22 15.04 -14.12 -20.10
N GLY A 23 16.21 -14.39 -19.51
CA GLY A 23 17.49 -13.77 -19.89
C GLY A 23 17.64 -12.32 -19.43
N ASP A 24 16.62 -11.77 -18.78
CA ASP A 24 16.56 -10.38 -18.32
C ASP A 24 15.97 -10.31 -16.91
N SER A 25 16.79 -9.83 -15.98
CA SER A 25 16.43 -9.61 -14.57
C SER A 25 15.34 -8.55 -14.37
N LEU A 26 15.11 -7.69 -15.38
CA LEU A 26 14.13 -6.61 -15.39
C LEU A 26 12.99 -6.87 -16.39
N ALA A 27 12.82 -8.09 -16.89
CA ALA A 27 11.74 -8.47 -17.81
C ALA A 27 10.35 -8.05 -17.31
N PHE A 28 10.14 -8.09 -15.98
CA PHE A 28 8.89 -7.65 -15.36
C PHE A 28 8.63 -6.14 -15.51
N SER A 29 9.68 -5.30 -15.49
CA SER A 29 9.55 -3.85 -15.73
C SER A 29 9.11 -3.54 -17.17
N HIS A 30 9.59 -4.32 -18.15
CA HIS A 30 9.17 -4.19 -19.54
C HIS A 30 7.69 -4.59 -19.74
N ILE A 31 7.22 -5.62 -19.04
CA ILE A 31 5.80 -6.00 -19.03
C ILE A 31 4.94 -4.87 -18.43
N GLN A 32 5.41 -4.20 -17.37
CA GLN A 32 4.70 -3.07 -16.78
C GLN A 32 4.57 -1.89 -17.76
N ILE A 33 5.62 -1.59 -18.53
CA ILE A 33 5.58 -0.59 -19.62
C ILE A 33 4.56 -1.02 -20.68
N GLY A 34 4.50 -2.31 -21.01
CA GLY A 34 3.51 -2.88 -21.93
C GLY A 34 2.05 -2.80 -21.44
N TRP A 35 1.83 -2.72 -20.12
CA TRP A 35 0.51 -2.46 -19.50
C TRP A 35 0.16 -0.97 -19.39
N ASP A 36 0.86 -0.11 -20.14
CA ASP A 36 0.75 1.35 -20.12
C ASP A 36 0.99 1.98 -18.73
N ARG A 37 1.65 1.24 -17.82
CA ARG A 37 2.15 1.78 -16.55
C ARG A 37 3.46 2.50 -16.80
N LYS A 38 3.35 3.80 -17.08
CA LYS A 38 4.49 4.68 -17.27
C LYS A 38 4.88 5.33 -15.95
N PHE A 39 6.15 5.24 -15.60
CA PHE A 39 6.72 5.95 -14.45
C PHE A 39 6.53 7.45 -14.66
N HIS A 40 5.72 8.07 -13.81
CA HIS A 40 5.50 9.52 -13.82
C HIS A 40 5.93 10.13 -12.49
N ILE A 41 6.09 11.45 -12.48
CA ILE A 41 6.41 12.19 -11.27
C ILE A 41 5.33 11.93 -10.22
N PRO A 42 5.73 11.62 -8.96
CA PRO A 42 4.81 11.51 -7.83
C PRO A 42 3.86 12.71 -7.78
N GLY A 43 2.57 12.50 -8.06
CA GLY A 43 1.52 13.54 -8.00
C GLY A 43 0.75 13.73 -9.29
N TYR A 44 1.35 13.36 -10.43
CA TYR A 44 0.72 13.44 -11.74
C TYR A 44 -0.61 12.65 -11.78
N TRP A 45 -0.59 11.41 -11.28
CA TRP A 45 -1.77 10.56 -11.26
C TRP A 45 -2.90 11.11 -10.38
N MET A 46 -2.59 11.80 -9.28
CA MET A 46 -3.59 12.40 -8.39
C MET A 46 -4.32 13.54 -9.09
N LEU A 47 -3.60 14.44 -9.75
CA LEU A 47 -4.20 15.50 -10.55
C LEU A 47 -5.01 14.94 -11.73
N TYR A 48 -4.47 13.91 -12.41
CA TYR A 48 -5.15 13.24 -13.51
C TYR A 48 -6.50 12.63 -13.09
N GLN A 49 -6.56 11.92 -11.97
CA GLN A 49 -7.79 11.29 -11.49
C GLN A 49 -8.82 12.31 -10.95
N ILE A 50 -8.36 13.40 -10.33
CA ILE A 50 -9.23 14.49 -9.88
C ILE A 50 -9.89 15.17 -11.09
N GLN A 51 -9.12 15.46 -12.15
CA GLN A 51 -9.64 16.08 -13.38
C GLN A 51 -10.65 15.18 -14.10
N LYS A 52 -10.42 13.87 -14.11
CA LYS A 52 -11.31 12.91 -14.80
C LYS A 52 -12.54 12.52 -13.98
N LYS A 53 -12.67 12.95 -12.71
CA LYS A 53 -13.72 12.59 -11.73
C LYS A 53 -14.00 11.09 -11.58
N SER A 54 -13.16 10.22 -12.13
CA SER A 54 -13.53 8.82 -12.36
C SER A 54 -13.33 7.93 -11.14
N HIS A 55 -12.43 8.26 -10.20
CA HIS A 55 -12.09 7.38 -9.07
C HIS A 55 -11.64 8.13 -7.81
N ILE A 56 -12.54 8.94 -7.21
CA ILE A 56 -12.28 9.72 -5.98
C ILE A 56 -11.86 8.83 -4.80
N ASN A 57 -12.37 7.59 -4.73
CA ASN A 57 -12.05 6.64 -3.67
C ASN A 57 -10.54 6.35 -3.57
N TRP A 58 -9.81 6.33 -4.69
CA TRP A 58 -8.36 6.09 -4.70
C TRP A 58 -7.58 7.30 -4.19
N VAL A 59 -8.10 8.50 -4.41
CA VAL A 59 -7.51 9.74 -3.88
C VAL A 59 -7.68 9.79 -2.37
N ILE A 60 -8.88 9.48 -1.86
CA ILE A 60 -9.14 9.42 -0.41
C ILE A 60 -8.21 8.39 0.25
N SER A 61 -8.06 7.24 -0.38
CA SER A 61 -7.19 6.17 0.09
C SER A 61 -5.71 6.56 0.13
N ALA A 62 -5.20 7.25 -0.91
CA ALA A 62 -3.84 7.78 -0.91
C ALA A 62 -3.62 8.84 0.19
N VAL A 63 -4.63 9.67 0.49
CA VAL A 63 -4.57 10.64 1.60
C VAL A 63 -4.53 9.92 2.95
N LEU A 64 -5.33 8.87 3.14
CA LEU A 64 -5.28 8.05 4.36
C LEU A 64 -3.90 7.41 4.56
N ASP A 65 -3.30 6.87 3.50
CA ASP A 65 -1.96 6.30 3.54
C ASP A 65 -0.92 7.36 3.95
N MET A 66 -1.02 8.59 3.42
CA MET A 66 -0.16 9.71 3.78
C MET A 66 -0.30 10.11 5.26
N LEU A 67 -1.53 10.09 5.80
CA LEU A 67 -1.78 10.35 7.21
C LEU A 67 -1.14 9.29 8.11
N VAL A 68 -1.19 8.01 7.74
CA VAL A 68 -0.55 6.93 8.51
C VAL A 68 0.97 7.10 8.52
N ILE A 69 1.58 7.45 7.38
CA ILE A 69 3.02 7.75 7.30
C ILE A 69 3.39 8.91 8.24
N TYR A 70 2.61 10.00 8.21
CA TYR A 70 2.81 11.14 9.08
C TYR A 70 2.69 10.76 10.57
N MET A 71 1.71 9.94 10.94
CA MET A 71 1.58 9.41 12.30
C MET A 71 2.79 8.57 12.71
N GLY A 72 3.37 7.77 11.80
CA GLY A 72 4.60 7.02 12.03
C GLY A 72 5.77 7.92 12.42
N PHE A 73 5.95 9.05 11.71
CA PHE A 73 6.95 10.06 12.07
C PHE A 73 6.68 10.71 13.42
N ARG A 74 5.41 10.99 13.76
CA ARG A 74 5.02 11.56 15.06
C ARG A 74 5.28 10.60 16.23
N LYS A 75 5.18 9.28 16.00
CA LYS A 75 5.46 8.23 16.99
C LYS A 75 6.94 7.85 17.09
N LYS A 76 7.83 8.57 16.39
CA LYS A 76 9.28 8.31 16.33
C LYS A 76 9.66 6.94 15.74
N LEU A 77 8.76 6.31 14.99
CA LEU A 77 9.01 5.08 14.22
C LEU A 77 9.65 5.43 12.88
N TYR A 78 10.83 6.05 12.92
CA TYR A 78 11.46 6.66 11.75
C TYR A 78 11.81 5.64 10.67
N VAL A 79 12.24 4.44 11.05
CA VAL A 79 12.66 3.40 10.09
C VAL A 79 11.45 2.83 9.35
N GLU A 80 10.38 2.56 10.09
CA GLU A 80 9.11 2.07 9.56
C GLU A 80 8.47 3.13 8.67
N ALA A 81 8.40 4.38 9.14
CA ALA A 81 7.79 5.49 8.41
C ALA A 81 8.57 5.84 7.14
N THR A 82 9.92 5.84 7.17
CA THR A 82 10.73 6.07 5.97
C THR A 82 10.61 4.93 4.97
N THR A 83 10.60 3.68 5.42
CA THR A 83 10.37 2.53 4.53
C THR A 83 8.99 2.61 3.87
N LEU A 84 7.95 2.93 4.65
CA LEU A 84 6.59 3.10 4.14
C LEU A 84 6.49 4.28 3.18
N LEU A 85 7.19 5.39 3.46
CA LEU A 85 7.25 6.57 2.61
C LEU A 85 7.92 6.26 1.26
N VAL A 86 9.07 5.57 1.27
CA VAL A 86 9.74 5.15 0.02
C VAL A 86 8.81 4.24 -0.78
N THR A 87 8.17 3.26 -0.12
CA THR A 87 7.18 2.37 -0.74
C THR A 87 6.01 3.17 -1.34
N PHE A 88 5.51 4.17 -0.62
CA PHE A 88 4.46 5.07 -1.10
C PHE A 88 4.92 5.83 -2.34
N MET A 89 6.12 6.41 -2.33
CA MET A 89 6.64 7.18 -3.47
C MET A 89 6.79 6.32 -4.74
N PHE A 90 7.32 5.11 -4.62
CA PHE A 90 7.42 4.17 -5.74
C PHE A 90 6.04 3.75 -6.26
N ALA A 91 5.10 3.44 -5.36
CA ALA A 91 3.74 3.07 -5.75
C ALA A 91 2.99 4.25 -6.40
N PHE A 92 3.16 5.46 -5.87
CA PHE A 92 2.52 6.69 -6.34
C PHE A 92 3.04 7.18 -7.70
N SER A 93 4.25 6.79 -8.07
CA SER A 93 4.78 6.99 -9.42
C SER A 93 4.15 6.07 -10.47
N SER A 94 3.69 4.87 -10.04
CA SER A 94 3.25 3.81 -10.96
C SER A 94 1.75 3.88 -11.26
N SER A 95 0.88 3.86 -10.24
CA SER A 95 -0.58 4.05 -10.43
C SER A 95 -1.29 4.24 -9.09
N LEU A 96 -2.38 5.03 -9.08
CA LEU A 96 -3.23 5.25 -7.89
C LEU A 96 -4.01 4.02 -7.43
N MET A 97 -4.39 3.15 -8.36
CA MET A 97 -5.20 1.96 -8.06
C MET A 97 -4.42 0.95 -7.19
N SER A 98 -3.10 0.89 -7.32
CA SER A 98 -2.28 -0.12 -6.63
C SER A 98 -1.69 0.36 -5.30
N ILE A 99 -1.73 1.67 -5.01
CA ILE A 99 -1.03 2.26 -3.86
C ILE A 99 -1.52 1.68 -2.56
N HIS A 100 -2.82 1.77 -2.33
CA HIS A 100 -3.41 1.33 -1.08
C HIS A 100 -3.13 -0.13 -0.79
N ARG A 101 -3.22 -0.98 -1.82
CA ARG A 101 -2.93 -2.40 -1.68
C ARG A 101 -1.47 -2.66 -1.32
N ILE A 102 -0.53 -1.93 -1.94
CA ILE A 102 0.90 -2.10 -1.67
C ILE A 102 1.26 -1.59 -0.27
N ILE A 103 0.65 -0.49 0.16
CA ILE A 103 0.94 0.14 1.46
C ILE A 103 0.27 -0.60 2.61
N MET A 104 -1.02 -0.91 2.51
CA MET A 104 -1.70 -1.68 3.56
C MET A 104 -1.15 -3.10 3.71
N ALA A 105 -0.70 -3.73 2.62
CA ALA A 105 -0.08 -5.05 2.72
C ALA A 105 1.30 -5.01 3.39
N ASN A 106 1.89 -3.82 3.56
CA ASN A 106 3.20 -3.68 4.20
C ASN A 106 3.05 -3.89 5.73
N PRO A 107 3.81 -4.81 6.36
CA PRO A 107 3.73 -5.05 7.80
C PRO A 107 4.02 -3.80 8.64
N PHE A 108 4.78 -2.83 8.12
CA PHE A 108 5.05 -1.56 8.79
C PHE A 108 3.80 -0.67 8.92
N PHE A 109 2.83 -0.79 8.01
CA PHE A 109 1.55 -0.08 8.12
C PHE A 109 0.80 -0.52 9.38
N PHE A 110 0.63 -1.83 9.57
CA PHE A 110 -0.02 -2.38 10.76
C PHE A 110 0.73 -2.07 12.05
N MET A 111 2.06 -2.02 12.01
CA MET A 111 2.88 -1.66 13.16
C MET A 111 2.64 -0.20 13.60
N ILE A 112 2.57 0.73 12.64
CA ILE A 112 2.26 2.14 12.93
C ILE A 112 0.83 2.29 13.45
N VAL A 113 -0.14 1.61 12.82
CA VAL A 113 -1.54 1.64 13.27
C VAL A 113 -1.66 1.07 14.68
N TYR A 114 -1.00 -0.04 14.98
CA TYR A 114 -0.98 -0.64 16.32
C TYR A 114 -0.38 0.33 17.36
N ALA A 115 0.72 0.99 17.04
CA ALA A 115 1.33 2.02 17.89
C ALA A 115 0.40 3.22 18.11
N CYS A 116 -0.47 3.56 17.16
CA CYS A 116 -1.50 4.59 17.37
C CYS A 116 -2.64 4.09 18.27
N VAL A 117 -3.05 2.83 18.12
CA VAL A 117 -4.18 2.21 18.84
C VAL A 117 -3.84 1.92 20.31
N ILE A 118 -2.58 1.61 20.63
CA ILE A 118 -2.16 1.32 22.03
C ILE A 118 -2.24 2.55 22.94
N ASP A 119 -2.04 3.74 22.37
CA ASP A 119 -2.10 5.02 23.09
C ASP A 119 -3.54 5.52 23.30
N MET A 120 -4.54 4.84 22.74
CA MET A 120 -5.95 5.18 22.94
C MET A 120 -6.49 4.61 24.25
N SER A 121 -7.56 5.22 24.78
CA SER A 121 -8.26 4.69 25.95
C SER A 121 -8.81 3.28 25.67
N LYS A 122 -8.93 2.44 26.71
CA LYS A 122 -9.42 1.04 26.57
C LYS A 122 -10.74 0.96 25.82
N THR A 123 -11.65 1.90 26.07
CA THR A 123 -12.96 1.98 25.41
C THR A 123 -12.81 2.35 23.93
N ALA A 124 -12.05 3.39 23.61
CA ALA A 124 -11.84 3.82 22.21
C ALA A 124 -11.13 2.74 21.39
N ARG A 125 -10.14 2.06 21.98
CA ARG A 125 -9.44 0.94 21.37
C ARG A 125 -10.37 -0.21 21.03
N ASN A 126 -11.21 -0.62 21.99
CA ASN A 126 -12.14 -1.73 21.77
C ASN A 126 -13.17 -1.38 20.69
N VAL A 127 -13.69 -0.15 20.70
CA VAL A 127 -14.59 0.34 19.64
C VAL A 127 -13.90 0.26 18.27
N PHE A 128 -12.66 0.74 18.16
CA PHE A 128 -11.90 0.69 16.91
C PHE A 128 -11.69 -0.74 16.39
N ILE A 129 -11.32 -1.67 17.28
CA ILE A 129 -11.11 -3.08 16.91
C ILE A 129 -12.42 -3.72 16.45
N TRP A 130 -13.53 -3.50 17.16
CA TRP A 130 -14.83 -4.02 16.77
C TRP A 130 -15.31 -3.46 15.43
N LEU A 131 -15.13 -2.16 15.20
CA LEU A 131 -15.44 -1.52 13.92
C LEU A 131 -14.63 -2.14 12.78
N PHE A 132 -13.32 -2.29 12.98
CA PHE A 132 -12.42 -2.87 11.99
C PHE A 132 -12.80 -4.33 11.68
N PHE A 133 -13.13 -5.12 12.70
CA PHE A 133 -13.58 -6.51 12.55
C PHE A 133 -14.90 -6.61 11.76
N ILE A 134 -15.89 -5.78 12.09
CA ILE A 134 -17.20 -5.77 11.41
C ILE A 134 -17.03 -5.39 9.93
N ILE A 135 -16.21 -4.37 9.64
CA ILE A 135 -15.93 -3.95 8.26
C ILE A 135 -15.24 -5.07 7.47
N LEU A 136 -14.22 -5.72 8.04
CA LEU A 136 -13.52 -6.83 7.40
C LEU A 136 -14.43 -8.01 7.13
N MET A 137 -15.23 -8.41 8.11
CA MET A 137 -16.23 -9.47 7.94
C MET A 137 -17.23 -9.11 6.86
N GLY A 138 -17.74 -7.87 6.87
CA GLY A 138 -18.64 -7.35 5.84
C GLY A 138 -18.03 -7.47 4.45
N ILE A 139 -16.83 -6.92 4.23
CA ILE A 139 -16.13 -6.98 2.94
C ILE A 139 -15.89 -8.43 2.49
N THR A 140 -15.48 -9.32 3.40
CA THR A 140 -15.20 -10.71 3.08
C THR A 140 -16.47 -11.45 2.65
N VAL A 141 -17.57 -11.21 3.37
CA VAL A 141 -18.88 -11.78 3.05
C VAL A 141 -19.37 -11.22 1.70
N PHE A 142 -19.32 -9.92 1.48
CA PHE A 142 -19.70 -9.29 0.21
C PHE A 142 -18.88 -9.80 -0.99
N TRP A 143 -17.57 -10.02 -0.78
CA TRP A 143 -16.68 -10.60 -1.77
C TRP A 143 -17.06 -12.06 -2.09
N SER A 144 -17.38 -12.86 -1.07
CA SER A 144 -17.80 -14.26 -1.25
C SER A 144 -19.12 -14.42 -2.03
N TYR A 145 -20.02 -13.43 -1.94
CA TYR A 145 -21.27 -13.39 -2.70
C TYR A 145 -21.12 -12.84 -4.13
N GLY A 146 -19.89 -12.51 -4.57
CA GLY A 146 -19.61 -12.16 -5.97
C GLY A 146 -20.35 -10.90 -6.48
N THR A 147 -20.77 -10.01 -5.57
CA THR A 147 -21.49 -8.80 -5.95
C THR A 147 -20.56 -7.84 -6.70
N LYS A 148 -20.94 -7.47 -7.93
CA LYS A 148 -20.18 -6.59 -8.85
C LYS A 148 -19.98 -5.14 -8.36
N ILE A 149 -20.28 -4.84 -7.10
CA ILE A 149 -20.24 -3.49 -6.52
C ILE A 149 -18.79 -3.04 -6.21
N LEU A 150 -17.84 -3.99 -6.17
CA LEU A 150 -16.43 -3.74 -5.84
C LEU A 150 -15.48 -3.64 -7.04
N TYR A 151 -15.99 -3.63 -8.28
CA TYR A 151 -15.20 -3.46 -9.51
C TYR A 151 -15.43 -2.10 -10.16
#